data_AF-A0ABD1LLS2-F1
#
_entry.id   AF-A0ABD1LLS2-F1
#
_cell.length_a   1.000
_cell.length_b   1.000
_cell.length_c   1.000
_cell.angle_alpha   90.00
_cell.angle_beta   90.00
_cell.angle_gamma   90.00
#
_symmetry.space_group_name_H-M   'P 1'
#
loop_
_entity.id
_entity.type
_entity.pdbx_description
1 polymer ?
#
loop_
_entity_poly.entity_id
_entity_poly.type
_entity_poly.pdbx_seq_one_letter_code
_entity_poly.pdbx_strand_id
1 'polypeptide(L)'
;MASNPSLLPEIGPDGLPKEAPVISYTEKIIEAEQLQLQKYIQENYSKIRDVERELANLSLEMKLTAGPKKAALEHLRKKIEASTEKIRVAKLKEEQARKVWESASKVVRDEEAIKQKLCEDLSNLVQESSNSQFARLEELKRRLEALNPSRASTNLYQDGRSGGSFRIVHLNTVTLFPKQRN
;
A
#
# COMPACT_ATOMS: atom_id res chain seq x y z
N MET A 1 -43.15 48.84 -53.10
CA MET A 1 -42.05 49.41 -53.91
C MET A 1 -42.11 50.92 -53.75
N ALA A 2 -41.18 51.49 -52.99
CA ALA A 2 -41.16 52.93 -52.76
C ALA A 2 -40.43 53.59 -53.94
N SER A 3 -41.17 54.31 -54.78
CA SER A 3 -40.62 55.11 -55.86
C SER A 3 -40.00 56.38 -55.26
N ASN A 4 -38.66 56.46 -55.28
CA ASN A 4 -37.94 57.63 -54.81
C ASN A 4 -38.19 58.83 -55.74
N PRO A 5 -38.70 59.97 -55.23
CA PRO A 5 -39.03 61.14 -56.05
C PRO A 5 -37.82 61.84 -56.69
N SER A 6 -36.60 61.43 -56.35
CA SER A 6 -35.32 61.94 -56.89
C SER A 6 -34.96 61.37 -58.27
N LEU A 7 -35.78 60.49 -58.87
CA LEU A 7 -35.49 59.83 -60.15
C LEU A 7 -36.07 60.56 -61.38
N LEU A 8 -36.65 61.77 -61.19
CA LEU A 8 -37.22 62.58 -62.27
C LEU A 8 -36.12 63.31 -63.05
N PRO A 9 -36.07 63.23 -64.40
CA PRO A 9 -35.07 63.90 -65.22
C PRO A 9 -35.03 65.41 -64.99
N GLU A 10 -33.87 65.95 -64.57
CA GLU A 10 -33.65 67.39 -64.46
C GLU A 10 -33.27 67.92 -65.86
N ILE A 11 -34.10 68.80 -66.42
CA ILE A 11 -33.88 69.39 -67.75
C ILE A 11 -33.01 70.65 -67.58
N GLY A 12 -31.89 70.70 -68.29
CA GLY A 12 -30.98 71.84 -68.28
C GLY A 12 -31.59 73.10 -68.92
N PRO A 13 -31.01 74.29 -68.70
CA PRO A 13 -31.46 75.55 -69.31
C PRO A 13 -31.35 75.57 -70.85
N ASP A 14 -30.67 74.58 -71.42
CA ASP A 14 -30.50 74.30 -72.85
C ASP A 14 -31.55 73.32 -73.42
N GLY A 15 -32.47 72.82 -72.59
CA GLY A 15 -33.53 71.89 -73.00
C GLY A 15 -33.06 70.43 -73.17
N LEU A 16 -31.81 70.13 -72.83
CA LEU A 16 -31.29 68.77 -72.85
C LEU A 16 -31.46 68.11 -71.47
N PRO A 17 -31.76 66.80 -71.39
CA PRO A 17 -31.75 66.09 -70.11
C PRO A 17 -30.33 66.10 -69.55
N LYS A 18 -30.13 66.61 -68.32
CA LYS A 18 -28.91 66.29 -67.56
C LYS A 18 -28.86 64.77 -67.35
N GLU A 19 -27.65 64.24 -67.13
CA GLU A 19 -27.40 62.80 -66.90
C GLU A 19 -28.54 62.14 -66.14
N ALA A 20 -29.05 61.02 -66.69
CA ALA A 20 -30.29 60.43 -66.22
C ALA A 20 -30.22 60.21 -64.70
N PRO A 21 -31.12 60.79 -63.89
CA PRO A 21 -31.04 60.77 -62.42
C PRO A 21 -30.91 59.37 -61.81
N VAL A 22 -31.44 58.37 -62.53
CA VAL A 22 -31.32 56.94 -62.24
C VAL A 22 -29.85 56.47 -62.27
N ILE A 23 -29.04 56.99 -63.19
CA ILE A 23 -27.60 56.68 -63.30
C ILE A 23 -26.86 57.22 -62.07
N SER A 24 -27.04 58.51 -61.72
CA SER A 24 -26.36 59.09 -60.54
C SER A 24 -26.79 58.45 -59.21
N TYR A 25 -28.06 58.05 -59.09
CA TYR A 25 -28.57 57.36 -57.90
C TYR A 25 -27.97 55.95 -57.79
N THR A 26 -27.85 55.24 -58.91
CA THR A 26 -27.26 53.90 -58.95
C THR A 26 -25.75 53.96 -58.66
N GLU A 27 -25.03 54.95 -59.19
CA GLU A 27 -23.61 55.18 -58.90
C GLU A 27 -23.35 55.41 -57.41
N LYS A 28 -24.17 56.22 -56.73
CA LYS A 28 -24.06 56.42 -55.27
C LYS A 28 -24.24 55.14 -54.47
N ILE A 29 -25.15 54.24 -54.91
CA ILE A 29 -25.33 52.94 -54.26
C ILE A 29 -24.11 52.06 -54.47
N ILE A 30 -23.59 52.00 -55.71
CA ILE A 30 -22.39 51.23 -56.03
C ILE A 30 -21.19 51.72 -55.23
N GLU A 31 -20.97 53.03 -55.12
CA GLU A 31 -19.89 53.60 -54.31
C GLU A 31 -20.02 53.22 -52.83
N ALA A 32 -21.24 53.28 -52.27
CA ALA A 32 -21.49 52.89 -50.89
C ALA A 32 -21.22 51.40 -50.64
N GLU A 33 -21.65 50.53 -51.56
CA GLU A 33 -21.39 49.09 -51.49
C GLU A 33 -19.90 48.77 -51.65
N GLN A 34 -19.18 49.46 -52.54
CA GLN A 34 -17.72 49.32 -52.68
C GLN A 34 -16.98 49.72 -51.41
N LEU A 35 -17.37 50.84 -50.79
CA LEU A 35 -16.80 51.30 -49.51
C LEU A 35 -17.05 50.29 -48.39
N GLN A 36 -18.27 49.75 -48.30
CA GLN A 36 -18.61 48.71 -47.33
C GLN A 36 -17.81 47.42 -47.57
N LEU A 37 -17.64 47.01 -48.84
CA LEU A 37 -16.87 45.83 -49.20
C LEU A 37 -15.38 46.00 -48.85
N GLN A 38 -14.79 47.17 -49.12
CA GLN A 38 -13.41 47.47 -48.72
C GLN A 38 -13.22 47.38 -47.20
N LYS A 39 -14.16 47.94 -46.43
CA LYS A 39 -14.12 47.85 -44.96
C LYS A 39 -14.21 46.40 -44.48
N TYR A 40 -15.13 45.61 -45.05
CA TYR A 40 -15.29 44.20 -44.71
C TYR A 40 -14.03 43.38 -45.03
N ILE A 41 -13.43 43.62 -46.20
CA ILE A 41 -12.16 42.99 -46.60
C ILE A 41 -11.05 43.36 -45.61
N GLN A 42 -10.92 44.64 -45.26
CA GLN A 42 -9.90 45.11 -44.33
C GLN A 42 -10.07 44.50 -42.93
N GLU A 43 -11.31 44.40 -42.44
CA GLU A 43 -11.63 43.75 -41.17
C GLU A 43 -11.29 42.26 -41.20
N ASN A 44 -11.62 41.55 -42.29
CA ASN A 44 -11.27 40.13 -42.43
C ASN A 44 -9.77 39.89 -42.48
N TYR A 45 -9.01 40.69 -43.26
CA TYR A 45 -7.55 40.58 -43.28
C TYR A 45 -6.91 40.91 -41.92
N SER A 46 -7.53 41.79 -41.13
CA SER A 46 -7.07 42.06 -39.77
C SER A 46 -7.34 40.86 -38.85
N LYS A 47 -8.55 40.27 -38.90
CA LYS A 47 -8.89 39.05 -38.16
C LYS A 47 -7.99 37.86 -38.51
N ILE A 48 -7.71 37.65 -39.79
CA ILE A 48 -6.81 36.57 -40.23
C ILE A 48 -5.44 36.74 -39.58
N ARG A 49 -4.87 37.96 -39.61
CA ARG A 49 -3.57 38.24 -39.00
C ARG A 49 -3.57 38.05 -37.48
N ASP A 50 -4.66 38.38 -36.81
CA ASP A 50 -4.79 38.17 -35.37
C ASP A 50 -4.82 36.67 -35.04
N VAL A 51 -5.59 35.87 -35.78
CA VAL A 51 -5.64 34.41 -35.64
C VAL A 51 -4.29 33.76 -35.93
N GLU A 52 -3.59 34.19 -36.99
CA GLU A 52 -2.25 33.69 -37.32
C GLU A 52 -1.25 33.96 -36.19
N ARG A 53 -1.35 35.13 -35.55
CA ARG A 53 -0.52 35.49 -34.41
C ARG A 53 -0.83 34.63 -33.19
N GLU A 54 -2.10 34.40 -32.89
CA GLU A 54 -2.51 33.53 -31.79
C GLU A 54 -2.06 32.08 -32.01
N LEU A 55 -2.20 31.56 -33.23
CA LEU A 55 -1.71 30.23 -33.60
C LEU A 55 -0.19 30.11 -33.42
N ALA A 56 0.57 31.12 -33.84
CA ALA A 56 2.02 31.15 -33.65
C ALA A 56 2.39 31.14 -32.16
N ASN A 57 1.69 31.93 -31.34
CA ASN A 57 1.89 31.98 -29.89
C ASN A 57 1.57 30.63 -29.21
N LEU A 58 0.41 30.04 -29.53
CA LEU A 58 0.02 28.73 -29.00
C LEU A 58 1.01 27.63 -29.39
N SER A 59 1.50 27.63 -30.63
CA SER A 59 2.51 26.67 -31.09
C SER A 59 3.83 26.80 -30.31
N LEU A 60 4.25 28.02 -30.03
CA LEU A 60 5.44 28.28 -29.23
C LEU A 60 5.25 27.79 -27.78
N GLU A 61 4.12 28.09 -27.16
CA GLU A 61 3.79 27.65 -25.81
C GLU A 61 3.79 26.12 -25.69
N MET A 62 3.20 25.41 -26.66
CA MET A 62 3.26 23.95 -26.72
C MET A 62 4.69 23.43 -26.78
N LYS A 63 5.58 24.06 -27.58
CA LYS A 63 6.99 23.65 -27.68
C LYS A 63 7.74 23.88 -26.37
N LEU A 64 7.52 25.01 -25.72
CA LEU A 64 8.16 25.37 -24.45
C LEU A 64 7.70 24.47 -23.29
N THR A 65 6.44 24.05 -23.29
CA THR A 65 5.86 23.20 -22.23
C THR A 65 6.11 21.70 -22.43
N ALA A 66 6.22 21.23 -23.68
CA ALA A 66 6.38 19.81 -23.98
C ALA A 66 7.72 19.23 -23.47
N GLY A 67 8.82 19.96 -23.59
CA GLY A 67 10.15 19.50 -23.18
C GLY A 67 10.27 19.22 -21.68
N PRO A 68 10.04 20.23 -20.81
CA PRO A 68 10.12 20.07 -19.36
C PRO A 68 9.16 19.00 -18.82
N LYS A 69 7.92 18.95 -19.35
CA LYS A 69 6.94 17.93 -18.94
C LYS A 69 7.41 16.52 -19.31
N LYS A 70 7.92 16.32 -20.52
CA LYS A 70 8.45 15.02 -20.97
C LYS A 70 9.67 14.58 -20.14
N ALA A 71 10.59 15.50 -19.85
CA ALA A 71 11.77 15.21 -19.02
C ALA A 71 11.40 14.81 -17.59
N ALA A 72 10.43 15.50 -16.98
CA ALA A 72 9.93 15.17 -15.64
C ALA A 72 9.27 13.77 -15.61
N LEU A 73 8.44 13.44 -16.61
CA LEU A 73 7.81 12.13 -16.73
C LEU A 73 8.84 11.00 -16.88
N GLU A 74 9.84 11.20 -17.75
CA GLU A 74 10.91 10.22 -17.97
C GLU A 74 11.77 10.01 -16.71
N HIS A 75 12.07 11.08 -15.98
CA HIS A 75 12.79 10.99 -14.71
C HIS A 75 11.99 10.20 -13.66
N LEU A 76 10.69 10.44 -13.54
CA LEU A 76 9.81 9.67 -12.64
C LEU A 76 9.74 8.20 -13.04
N ARG A 77 9.62 7.91 -14.35
CA ARG A 77 9.66 6.54 -14.88
C ARG A 77 10.94 5.81 -14.44
N LYS A 78 12.12 6.42 -14.67
CA LYS A 78 13.41 5.84 -14.27
C LYS A 78 13.51 5.60 -12.76
N LYS A 79 13.00 6.52 -11.94
CA LYS A 79 12.94 6.33 -10.48
C LYS A 79 12.07 5.14 -10.08
N ILE A 80 10.93 4.95 -10.75
CA ILE A 80 10.04 3.81 -10.52
C ILE A 80 10.75 2.51 -10.90
N GLU A 81 11.37 2.44 -12.08
CA GLU A 81 12.12 1.25 -12.53
C GLU A 81 13.24 0.87 -11.55
N ALA A 82 14.03 1.85 -11.11
CA ALA A 82 15.09 1.63 -10.12
C ALA A 82 14.54 1.17 -8.75
N SER A 83 13.39 1.72 -8.32
CA SER A 83 12.73 1.31 -7.07
C SER A 83 12.21 -0.13 -7.16
N THR A 84 11.58 -0.48 -8.28
CA THR A 84 11.06 -1.84 -8.54
C THR A 84 12.18 -2.88 -8.49
N GLU A 85 13.34 -2.58 -9.07
CA GLU A 85 14.48 -3.51 -9.03
C GLU A 85 15.04 -3.67 -7.61
N LYS A 86 15.11 -2.60 -6.82
CA LYS A 86 15.49 -2.69 -5.40
C LYS A 86 14.52 -3.55 -4.61
N ILE A 87 13.20 -3.41 -4.84
CA ILE A 87 12.18 -4.24 -4.20
C ILE A 87 12.36 -5.71 -4.58
N ARG A 88 12.64 -6.00 -5.86
CA ARG A 88 12.88 -7.37 -6.34
C ARG A 88 14.05 -8.03 -5.61
N VAL A 89 15.18 -7.32 -5.50
CA VAL A 89 16.37 -7.81 -4.78
C VAL A 89 16.07 -7.99 -3.28
N ALA A 90 15.35 -7.07 -2.66
CA ALA A 90 14.96 -7.17 -1.26
C ALA A 90 14.07 -8.40 -1.01
N LYS A 91 13.07 -8.65 -1.85
CA LYS A 91 12.19 -9.82 -1.77
C LYS A 91 12.95 -11.15 -1.90
N LEU A 92 13.95 -11.21 -2.78
CA LEU A 92 14.78 -12.40 -2.91
C LEU A 92 15.58 -12.69 -1.63
N LYS A 93 16.11 -11.63 -0.98
CA LYS A 93 16.81 -11.76 0.30
C LYS A 93 15.87 -12.15 1.44
N GLU A 94 14.68 -11.56 1.47
CA GLU A 94 13.61 -11.90 2.42
C GLU A 94 13.24 -13.39 2.31
N GLU A 95 13.03 -13.88 1.10
CA GLU A 95 12.71 -15.29 0.83
C GLU A 95 13.82 -16.23 1.33
N GLN A 96 15.09 -15.88 1.08
CA GLN A 96 16.22 -16.67 1.53
C GLN A 96 16.34 -16.68 3.06
N ALA A 97 16.16 -15.52 3.71
CA ALA A 97 16.17 -15.41 5.16
C ALA A 97 15.03 -16.24 5.79
N ARG A 98 13.84 -16.23 5.18
CA ARG A 98 12.70 -17.03 5.62
C ARG A 98 13.03 -18.52 5.62
N LYS A 99 13.62 -19.05 4.55
CA LYS A 99 14.01 -20.48 4.46
C LYS A 99 14.99 -20.88 5.56
N VAL A 100 15.97 -20.01 5.84
CA VAL A 100 16.95 -20.24 6.92
C VAL A 100 16.28 -20.20 8.29
N TRP A 101 15.36 -19.27 8.49
CA TRP A 101 14.60 -19.18 9.73
C TRP A 101 13.68 -20.39 9.94
N GLU A 102 13.00 -20.86 8.90
CA GLU A 102 12.13 -22.05 8.95
C GLU A 102 12.92 -23.31 9.31
N SER A 103 14.11 -23.50 8.72
CA SER A 103 14.96 -24.65 9.03
C SER A 103 15.48 -24.59 10.47
N ALA A 104 15.97 -23.44 10.93
CA ALA A 104 16.41 -23.25 12.31
C ALA A 104 15.27 -23.45 13.31
N SER A 105 14.08 -22.92 13.02
CA SER A 105 12.87 -23.09 13.82
C SER A 105 12.42 -24.55 13.92
N LYS A 106 12.58 -25.32 12.84
CA LYS A 106 12.32 -26.76 12.87
C LYS A 106 13.28 -27.49 13.81
N VAL A 107 14.58 -27.20 13.73
CA VAL A 107 15.58 -27.82 14.62
C VAL A 107 15.26 -27.55 16.08
N VAL A 108 14.93 -26.31 16.44
CA VAL A 108 14.55 -25.96 17.81
C VAL A 108 13.34 -26.78 18.28
N ARG A 109 12.29 -26.89 17.46
CA ARG A 109 11.10 -27.69 17.79
C ARG A 109 11.41 -29.18 17.96
N ASP A 110 12.26 -29.73 17.10
CA ASP A 110 12.67 -31.14 17.18
C ASP A 110 13.46 -31.40 18.48
N GLU A 111 14.39 -30.52 18.84
CA GLU A 111 15.16 -30.60 20.10
C GLU A 111 14.27 -30.40 21.34
N GLU A 112 13.30 -29.48 21.29
CA GLU A 112 12.31 -29.30 22.36
C GLU A 112 11.45 -30.55 22.56
N ALA A 113 11.05 -31.22 21.47
CA ALA A 113 10.31 -32.47 21.55
C ALA A 113 11.14 -33.61 22.14
N ILE A 114 12.41 -33.73 21.74
CA ILE A 114 13.34 -34.71 22.32
C ILE A 114 13.51 -34.46 23.82
N LYS A 115 13.75 -33.21 24.21
CA LYS A 115 13.88 -32.82 25.62
C LYS A 115 12.62 -33.18 26.41
N GLN A 116 11.44 -32.89 25.88
CA GLN A 116 10.18 -33.20 26.53
C GLN A 116 10.04 -34.70 26.78
N LYS A 117 10.35 -35.52 25.77
CA LYS A 117 10.34 -36.98 25.91
C LYS A 117 11.32 -37.47 26.98
N LEU A 118 12.54 -36.92 27.02
CA LEU A 118 13.54 -37.29 28.04
C LEU A 118 13.08 -36.91 29.45
N CYS A 119 12.39 -35.78 29.63
CA CYS A 119 11.81 -35.40 30.91
C CYS A 119 10.71 -36.39 31.35
N GLU A 120 9.88 -36.86 30.41
CA GLU A 120 8.85 -37.87 30.66
C GLU A 120 9.48 -39.21 31.05
N ASP A 121 10.46 -39.68 30.27
CA ASP A 121 11.19 -40.92 30.54
C ASP A 121 11.88 -40.89 31.92
N LEU A 122 12.52 -39.76 32.28
CA LEU A 122 13.12 -39.57 33.59
C LEU A 122 12.08 -39.60 34.72
N SER A 123 10.92 -38.94 34.52
CA SER A 123 9.84 -38.91 35.51
C SER A 123 9.29 -40.32 35.76
N ASN A 124 9.12 -41.10 34.69
CA ASN A 124 8.69 -42.49 34.76
C ASN A 124 9.72 -43.34 35.51
N LEU A 125 11.01 -43.21 35.18
CA LEU A 125 12.08 -43.96 35.85
C LEU A 125 12.16 -43.66 37.36
N VAL A 126 12.00 -42.39 37.74
CA VAL A 126 11.97 -41.97 39.15
C VAL A 126 10.77 -42.59 39.86
N GLN A 127 9.59 -42.57 39.23
CA GLN A 127 8.38 -43.15 39.80
C GLN A 127 8.49 -44.67 39.95
N GLU A 128 8.97 -45.37 38.92
CA GLU A 128 9.19 -46.82 38.93
C GLU A 128 10.23 -47.23 39.99
N SER A 129 11.32 -46.48 40.10
CA SER A 129 12.35 -46.71 41.12
C SER A 129 11.79 -46.54 42.53
N SER A 130 11.05 -45.45 42.77
CA SER A 130 10.39 -45.19 44.06
C SER A 130 9.40 -46.32 44.41
N ASN A 131 8.54 -46.70 43.47
CA ASN A 131 7.58 -47.79 43.65
C ASN A 131 8.28 -49.13 43.96
N SER A 132 9.37 -49.44 43.24
CA SER A 132 10.15 -50.67 43.43
C SER A 132 10.83 -50.70 44.80
N GLN A 133 11.41 -49.58 45.23
CA GLN A 133 12.03 -49.43 46.56
C GLN A 133 10.98 -49.57 47.67
N PHE A 134 9.81 -48.95 47.49
CA PHE A 134 8.72 -49.04 48.44
C PHE A 134 8.19 -50.49 48.57
N ALA A 135 7.96 -51.17 47.45
CA ALA A 135 7.53 -52.57 47.46
C ALA A 135 8.54 -53.49 48.16
N ARG A 136 9.85 -53.24 47.97
CA ARG A 136 10.91 -53.98 48.66
C ARG A 136 10.92 -53.71 50.17
N LEU A 137 10.70 -52.46 50.58
CA LEU A 137 10.61 -52.10 52.00
C LEU A 137 9.41 -52.77 52.68
N GLU A 138 8.25 -52.75 52.04
CA GLU A 138 7.04 -53.42 52.55
C GLU A 138 7.22 -54.94 52.66
N GLU A 139 7.92 -55.56 51.70
CA GLU A 139 8.27 -56.98 51.79
C GLU A 139 9.23 -57.29 52.95
N LEU A 140 10.28 -56.49 53.12
CA LEU A 140 11.21 -56.64 54.25
C LEU A 140 10.50 -56.45 55.59
N LYS A 141 9.59 -55.48 55.68
CA LYS A 141 8.74 -55.25 56.85
C LYS A 141 7.88 -56.48 57.16
N ARG A 142 7.18 -57.04 56.16
CA ARG A 142 6.39 -58.27 56.32
C ARG A 142 7.23 -59.46 56.81
N ARG A 143 8.43 -59.64 56.27
CA ARG A 143 9.36 -60.70 56.74
C ARG A 143 9.81 -60.48 58.18
N LEU A 144 10.10 -59.24 58.55
CA LEU A 144 10.51 -58.89 59.92
C LEU A 144 9.38 -59.12 60.93
N GLU A 145 8.14 -58.82 60.54
CA GLU A 145 6.94 -59.12 61.34
C GLU A 145 6.75 -60.64 61.52
N ALA A 146 6.92 -61.43 60.45
CA ALA A 146 6.80 -62.88 60.50
C ALA A 146 7.86 -63.57 61.38
N LEU A 147 9.09 -63.02 61.45
CA LEU A 147 10.17 -63.51 62.31
C LEU A 147 10.01 -63.11 63.79
N ASN A 148 9.08 -62.19 64.10
CA ASN A 148 8.73 -61.80 65.46
C ASN A 148 7.27 -62.17 65.82
N PRO A 149 6.88 -63.45 65.76
CA PRO A 149 5.51 -63.87 66.05
C PRO A 149 5.06 -63.53 67.47
N SER A 150 6.00 -63.41 68.42
CA SER A 150 5.74 -63.06 69.82
C SER A 150 5.35 -61.59 70.07
N ARG A 151 5.37 -60.71 69.06
CA ARG A 151 4.97 -59.29 69.20
C ARG A 151 3.58 -58.99 68.65
N ALA A 152 2.90 -59.96 68.02
CA ALA A 152 1.52 -59.81 67.57
C ALA A 152 0.52 -59.66 68.75
N SER A 153 0.90 -60.11 69.94
CA SER A 153 0.09 -59.99 71.16
C SER A 153 0.40 -58.75 72.01
N THR A 154 1.25 -57.83 71.55
CA THR A 154 1.66 -56.66 72.35
C THR A 154 1.87 -55.42 71.48
N ASN A 155 0.84 -54.99 70.76
CA ASN A 155 0.76 -53.65 70.15
C ASN A 155 -0.67 -53.11 70.12
N LEU A 156 -1.49 -53.51 71.11
CA LEU A 156 -2.52 -52.62 71.63
C LEU A 156 -1.81 -51.82 72.74
N TYR A 157 -1.80 -50.49 72.64
CA TYR A 157 -1.07 -49.53 73.48
C TYR A 157 0.38 -49.22 73.08
N GLN A 158 0.54 -48.34 72.08
CA GLN A 158 1.36 -47.15 72.29
C GLN A 158 0.92 -46.01 71.37
N ASP A 159 -0.03 -45.25 71.89
CA ASP A 159 -0.23 -43.84 71.57
C ASP A 159 0.92 -43.01 72.18
N GLY A 160 1.32 -41.94 71.50
CA GLY A 160 2.05 -40.83 72.13
C GLY A 160 3.42 -40.46 71.57
N ARG A 161 3.42 -39.39 70.76
CA ARG A 161 4.40 -38.28 70.67
C ARG A 161 5.47 -38.25 69.56
N SER A 162 5.26 -37.22 68.72
CA SER A 162 6.20 -36.18 68.28
C SER A 162 7.36 -36.54 67.37
N GLY A 163 7.33 -35.95 66.16
CA GLY A 163 8.53 -35.71 65.38
C GLY A 163 8.28 -35.16 63.98
N GLY A 164 8.22 -33.84 63.85
CA GLY A 164 8.82 -33.15 62.69
C GLY A 164 8.04 -33.08 61.38
N SER A 165 7.38 -31.94 61.18
CA SER A 165 6.98 -31.39 59.87
C SER A 165 8.14 -31.40 58.85
N PHE A 166 7.93 -31.99 57.68
CA PHE A 166 8.64 -31.60 56.45
C PHE A 166 7.61 -31.32 55.36
N ARG A 167 7.31 -30.03 55.19
CA ARG A 167 6.63 -29.51 54.00
C ARG A 167 7.60 -29.63 52.82
N ILE A 168 7.26 -30.46 51.83
CA ILE A 168 7.86 -30.35 50.50
C ILE A 168 7.31 -29.07 49.87
N VAL A 169 8.17 -28.06 49.77
CA VAL A 169 7.90 -26.81 49.08
C VAL A 169 7.79 -27.12 47.58
N HIS A 170 6.61 -26.91 47.00
CA HIS A 170 6.43 -26.78 45.56
C HIS A 170 7.22 -25.57 45.08
N LEU A 171 8.36 -25.79 44.43
CA LEU A 171 9.03 -24.77 43.64
C LEU A 171 8.52 -24.83 42.20
N ASN A 172 7.37 -24.20 41.98
CA ASN A 172 7.04 -23.64 40.68
C ASN A 172 8.01 -22.49 40.42
N THR A 173 8.97 -22.67 39.50
CA THR A 173 9.70 -21.55 38.90
C THR A 173 9.54 -21.58 37.40
N VAL A 174 8.49 -20.91 36.94
CA VAL A 174 8.37 -20.38 35.59
C VAL A 174 9.50 -19.37 35.43
N THR A 175 10.46 -19.63 34.53
CA THR A 175 11.37 -18.60 34.02
C THR A 175 10.96 -18.25 32.61
N LEU A 176 10.22 -17.14 32.52
CA LEU A 176 9.95 -16.37 31.31
C LEU A 176 11.28 -15.95 30.69
N PHE A 177 11.54 -16.35 29.45
CA PHE A 177 12.59 -15.71 28.63
C PHE A 177 12.13 -14.32 28.17
N PRO A 178 12.96 -13.27 28.27
CA PRO A 178 12.62 -11.97 27.72
C PRO A 178 12.76 -12.00 26.19
N LYS A 179 11.64 -11.69 25.52
CA LYS A 179 11.56 -11.40 24.09
C LYS A 179 12.36 -10.13 23.79
N GLN A 180 13.56 -10.28 23.25
CA GLN A 180 14.31 -9.16 22.67
C GLN A 180 13.76 -8.89 21.25
N ARG A 181 13.13 -7.74 21.08
CA ARG A 181 12.88 -7.14 19.76
C ARG A 181 14.15 -6.42 19.32
N ASN A 182 14.60 -6.70 18.11
CA ASN A 182 15.02 -5.71 17.11
C ASN A 182 14.86 -6.34 15.73
#